data_AF-A0A2R6KH93-F1
#
_entry.id   AF-A0A2R6KH93-F1
#
_cell.length_a   1.000
_cell.length_b   1.000
_cell.length_c   1.000
_cell.angle_alpha   90.00
_cell.angle_beta   90.00
_cell.angle_gamma   90.00
#
_symmetry.space_group_name_H-M   'P 1'
#
loop_
_entity.id
_entity.type
_entity.pdbx_description
1 polymer ?
#
loop_
_entity_poly.entity_id
_entity_poly.type
_entity_poly.pdbx_seq_one_letter_code
_entity_poly.pdbx_strand_id
1 'polypeptide(L)'
;MAADLEEKTNRYHDLLTEALDAAEVAPPADTPMGEAAAECLEMTESYLDDGRHFRENDDLVDALAAFSYGHAWLDAGARVGLFDVPTESHLFTV
;
A
#
# COMPACT_ATOMS: atom_id res chain seq x y z
N MET A 1 -1.40 13.00 -21.08
CA MET A 1 -1.25 14.43 -20.75
C MET A 1 -1.02 14.56 -19.25
N ALA A 2 -0.46 15.66 -18.74
CA ALA A 2 -0.16 15.82 -17.31
C ALA A 2 -1.38 15.60 -16.39
N ALA A 3 -2.58 15.97 -16.86
CA ALA A 3 -3.85 15.71 -16.17
C ALA A 3 -4.14 14.21 -15.94
N ASP A 4 -3.67 13.33 -16.84
CA ASP A 4 -3.84 11.88 -16.67
C ASP A 4 -2.88 11.31 -15.61
N LEU A 5 -1.75 11.96 -15.38
CA LEU A 5 -0.78 11.53 -14.36
C LEU A 5 -1.28 11.92 -12.97
N GLU A 6 -1.72 13.16 -12.78
CA GLU A 6 -2.25 13.63 -11.50
C GLU A 6 -3.46 12.82 -11.02
N GLU A 7 -4.43 12.56 -11.92
CA GLU A 7 -5.58 11.70 -11.62
C GLU A 7 -5.12 10.30 -11.18
N LYS A 8 -4.20 9.70 -11.94
CA LYS A 8 -3.68 8.38 -11.62
C LYS A 8 -2.92 8.35 -10.29
N THR A 9 -2.10 9.37 -10.01
CA THR A 9 -1.37 9.49 -8.73
C THR A 9 -2.33 9.57 -7.55
N ASN A 10 -3.39 10.39 -7.64
CA ASN A 10 -4.39 10.50 -6.59
C ASN A 10 -5.17 9.19 -6.41
N ARG A 11 -5.57 8.54 -7.52
CA ARG A 11 -6.25 7.25 -7.45
C ARG A 11 -5.42 6.18 -6.75
N TYR A 12 -4.11 6.14 -6.99
CA TYR A 12 -3.21 5.18 -6.33
C TYR A 12 -2.94 5.54 -4.87
N HIS A 13 -2.88 6.83 -4.53
CA HIS A 13 -2.84 7.27 -3.12
C HIS A 13 -4.05 6.75 -2.34
N ASP A 14 -5.25 6.94 -2.91
CA ASP A 14 -6.50 6.55 -2.25
C ASP A 14 -6.59 5.03 -2.16
N LEU A 15 -6.25 4.31 -3.24
CA LEU A 15 -6.17 2.85 -3.24
C LEU A 15 -5.23 2.31 -2.14
N LEU A 16 -4.01 2.86 -2.02
CA LEU A 16 -3.07 2.43 -0.99
C LEU A 16 -3.60 2.74 0.41
N THR A 17 -4.15 3.93 0.63
CA THR A 17 -4.68 4.34 1.93
C THR A 17 -5.83 3.42 2.36
N GLU A 18 -6.80 3.19 1.46
CA GLU A 18 -7.93 2.31 1.74
C GLU A 18 -7.53 0.84 1.93
N ALA A 19 -6.56 0.35 1.15
CA ALA A 19 -6.03 -1.00 1.31
C ALA A 19 -5.31 -1.18 2.65
N LEU A 20 -4.52 -0.18 3.07
CA LEU A 20 -3.84 -0.21 4.36
C LEU A 20 -4.83 -0.21 5.52
N ASP A 21 -5.86 0.63 5.48
CA ASP A 21 -6.91 0.68 6.50
C ASP A 21 -7.73 -0.62 6.58
N ALA A 22 -7.86 -1.36 5.47
CA ALA A 22 -8.63 -2.59 5.40
C ALA A 22 -7.83 -3.87 5.74
N ALA A 23 -6.50 -3.80 5.79
CA ALA A 23 -5.65 -4.97 6.02
C ALA A 23 -5.53 -5.28 7.51
N GLU A 24 -5.87 -6.51 7.90
CA GLU A 24 -5.72 -6.98 9.29
C GLU A 24 -4.60 -8.00 9.39
N VAL A 25 -3.69 -7.86 10.36
CA VAL A 25 -2.61 -8.83 10.60
C VAL A 25 -3.22 -10.18 11.00
N ALA A 26 -3.01 -11.20 10.17
CA ALA A 26 -3.52 -12.54 10.40
C ALA A 26 -2.67 -13.37 11.40
N PRO A 27 -1.32 -13.38 11.34
CA PRO A 27 -0.51 -14.18 12.26
C PRO A 27 -0.39 -13.56 13.66
N PRO A 28 -0.18 -14.37 14.72
CA PRO A 28 0.11 -13.83 16.05
C PRO A 28 1.43 -13.03 16.07
N ALA A 29 1.43 -11.90 16.78
CA ALA A 29 2.56 -10.95 16.81
C ALA A 29 3.90 -11.59 17.23
N ASP A 30 3.90 -12.50 18.21
CA ASP A 30 5.11 -13.14 18.74
C ASP A 30 5.61 -14.32 17.88
N THR A 31 5.40 -14.27 16.56
CA THR A 31 5.82 -15.31 15.61
C THR A 31 6.63 -14.69 14.48
N PRO A 32 7.50 -15.47 13.78
CA PRO A 32 8.22 -14.95 12.62
C PRO A 32 7.30 -14.39 11.52
N MET A 33 6.07 -14.89 11.41
CA MET A 33 5.09 -14.35 10.46
C MET A 33 4.44 -13.07 10.97
N GLY A 34 4.26 -12.92 12.29
CA GLY A 34 3.83 -11.66 12.92
C GLY A 34 4.86 -10.55 12.72
N GLU A 35 6.14 -10.86 12.89
CA GLU A 35 7.25 -9.94 12.60
C GLU A 35 7.28 -9.56 11.11
N ALA A 36 7.18 -10.54 10.20
CA ALA A 36 7.12 -10.26 8.77
C ALA A 36 5.90 -9.40 8.36
N ALA A 37 4.74 -9.61 9.00
CA ALA A 37 3.56 -8.77 8.76
C ALA A 37 3.79 -7.33 9.25
N ALA A 38 4.41 -7.15 10.41
CA ALA A 38 4.76 -5.83 10.93
C ALA A 38 5.76 -5.09 10.02
N GLU A 39 6.80 -5.77 9.54
CA GLU A 39 7.75 -5.20 8.57
C GLU A 39 7.04 -4.81 7.26
N CYS A 40 6.12 -5.63 6.76
CA CYS A 40 5.34 -5.29 5.57
C CYS A 40 4.47 -4.04 5.78
N LEU A 41 3.86 -3.87 6.96
CA LEU A 41 3.10 -2.66 7.30
C LEU A 41 4.00 -1.43 7.39
N GLU A 42 5.14 -1.53 8.07
CA GLU A 42 6.12 -0.45 8.18
C GLU A 42 6.59 0.02 6.79
N MET A 43 6.90 -0.93 5.90
CA MET A 43 7.27 -0.61 4.53
C MET A 43 6.12 0.08 3.78
N THR A 44 4.90 -0.43 3.92
CA THR A 44 3.70 0.16 3.28
C THR A 44 3.47 1.60 3.73
N GLU A 45 3.52 1.86 5.04
CA GLU A 45 3.37 3.20 5.63
C GLU A 45 4.48 4.14 5.15
N SER A 46 5.73 3.67 5.13
CA SER A 46 6.86 4.44 4.63
C SER A 46 6.67 4.88 3.18
N TYR A 47 6.19 3.97 2.31
CA TYR A 47 5.90 4.31 0.91
C TYR A 47 4.68 5.25 0.75
N LEU A 48 3.68 5.16 1.62
CA LEU A 48 2.56 6.10 1.63
C LEU A 48 3.04 7.51 2.00
N ASP A 49 3.90 7.64 2.99
CA ASP A 49 4.48 8.91 3.42
C ASP A 49 5.45 9.49 2.37
N ASP A 50 6.31 8.66 1.77
CA ASP A 50 7.17 9.06 0.65
C ASP A 50 6.32 9.56 -0.54
N GLY A 51 5.26 8.84 -0.89
CA GLY A 51 4.38 9.25 -1.98
C GLY A 51 3.68 10.58 -1.71
N ARG A 52 3.26 10.82 -0.45
CA ARG A 52 2.70 12.12 -0.02
C ARG A 52 3.75 13.22 -0.15
N HIS A 53 4.98 12.96 0.31
CA HIS A 53 6.09 13.89 0.19
C HIS A 53 6.39 14.27 -1.27
N PHE A 54 6.52 13.28 -2.17
CA PHE A 54 6.76 13.54 -3.60
C PHE A 54 5.62 14.35 -4.22
N ARG A 55 4.36 14.01 -3.90
CA ARG A 55 3.19 14.74 -4.40
C ARG A 55 3.19 16.20 -3.95
N GLU A 56 3.53 16.48 -2.69
CA GLU A 56 3.63 17.84 -2.15
C GLU A 56 4.73 18.69 -2.81
N ASN A 57 5.74 18.03 -3.41
CA ASN A 57 6.84 18.67 -4.13
C ASN A 57 6.67 18.66 -5.67
N ASP A 58 5.44 18.43 -6.17
CA ASP A 58 5.11 18.34 -7.59
C ASP A 58 5.83 17.21 -8.36
N ASP A 59 6.42 16.23 -7.66
CA ASP A 59 7.04 15.04 -8.26
C ASP A 59 6.03 13.89 -8.40
N LEU A 60 5.12 14.03 -9.36
CA LEU A 60 4.01 13.10 -9.53
C LEU A 60 4.45 11.70 -10.01
N VAL A 61 5.62 11.58 -10.65
CA VAL A 61 6.14 10.29 -11.13
C VAL A 61 6.62 9.46 -9.94
N ASP A 62 7.44 10.04 -9.08
CA ASP A 62 7.94 9.35 -7.89
C ASP A 62 6.82 9.15 -6.86
N ALA A 63 5.85 10.06 -6.77
CA ALA A 63 4.65 9.86 -5.97
C ALA A 63 3.85 8.63 -6.42
N LEU A 64 3.56 8.53 -7.73
CA LEU A 64 2.84 7.39 -8.28
C LEU A 64 3.61 6.08 -8.07
N ALA A 65 4.93 6.10 -8.24
CA ALA A 65 5.79 4.95 -8.01
C ALA A 65 5.72 4.50 -6.53
N ALA A 66 5.84 5.44 -5.59
CA ALA A 66 5.77 5.16 -4.16
C ALA A 66 4.41 4.55 -3.76
N PHE A 67 3.28 5.16 -4.15
CA PHE A 67 1.95 4.61 -3.86
C PHE A 67 1.73 3.22 -4.48
N SER A 68 2.19 3.02 -5.72
CA SER A 68 2.08 1.71 -6.38
C SER A 68 2.91 0.63 -5.67
N TYR A 69 4.09 0.99 -5.16
CA TYR A 69 4.98 0.04 -4.51
C TYR A 69 4.57 -0.27 -3.07
N GLY A 70 4.05 0.72 -2.33
CA GLY A 70 3.40 0.50 -1.05
C GLY A 70 2.22 -0.46 -1.19
N HIS A 71 1.38 -0.30 -2.23
CA HIS A 71 0.28 -1.22 -2.49
C HIS A 71 0.78 -2.64 -2.77
N ALA A 72 1.86 -2.79 -3.53
CA ALA A 72 2.46 -4.08 -3.82
C ALA A 72 2.95 -4.85 -2.58
N TRP A 73 3.39 -4.14 -1.51
CA TRP A 73 3.73 -4.77 -0.23
C TRP A 73 2.53 -5.43 0.44
N LEU A 74 1.41 -4.70 0.55
CA LEU A 74 0.16 -5.23 1.10
C LEU A 74 -0.36 -6.40 0.26
N ASP A 75 -0.35 -6.24 -1.06
CA ASP A 75 -0.90 -7.21 -2.00
C ASP A 75 -0.06 -8.50 -2.04
N ALA A 76 1.25 -8.41 -1.81
CA ALA A 76 2.13 -9.56 -1.62
C ALA A 76 1.89 -10.23 -0.26
N GLY A 77 1.79 -9.43 0.81
CA GLY A 77 1.50 -9.92 2.17
C GLY A 77 0.18 -10.67 2.26
N ALA A 78 -0.88 -10.16 1.64
CA ALA A 78 -2.19 -10.81 1.55
C ALA A 78 -2.10 -12.17 0.85
N ARG A 79 -1.41 -12.25 -0.30
CA ARG A 79 -1.24 -13.52 -1.05
C ARG A 79 -0.53 -14.61 -0.26
N VAL A 80 0.42 -14.24 0.59
CA VAL A 80 1.19 -15.22 1.39
C VAL A 80 0.59 -15.43 2.79
N GLY A 81 -0.54 -14.78 3.10
CA GLY A 81 -1.31 -14.98 4.33
C GLY A 81 -0.83 -14.17 5.54
N LEU A 82 -0.10 -13.07 5.32
CA LEU A 82 0.25 -12.13 6.39
C LEU A 82 -0.94 -11.23 6.78
N PHE A 83 -1.83 -10.96 5.83
CA PHE A 83 -2.99 -10.09 6.02
C PHE A 83 -4.29 -10.82 5.67
N ASP A 84 -5.30 -10.65 6.51
CA ASP A 84 -6.70 -10.87 6.14
C ASP A 84 -7.22 -9.60 5.47
N VAL A 85 -7.82 -9.75 4.29
CA VAL A 85 -8.20 -8.63 3.42
C VAL A 85 -9.57 -8.89 2.79
N PRO A 86 -10.36 -7.84 2.48
CA PRO A 86 -11.66 -8.01 1.85
C PRO A 86 -11.57 -8.62 0.44
N THR A 87 -12.07 -9.85 0.27
CA THR A 87 -11.98 -10.60 -1.00
C THR A 87 -12.95 -10.13 -2.09
N GLU A 88 -14.02 -9.43 -1.72
CA GLU A 88 -15.03 -8.91 -2.66
C GLU A 88 -14.76 -7.44 -3.05
N SER A 89 -13.58 -6.91 -2.70
CA SER A 89 -13.20 -5.51 -2.93
C SER A 89 -12.26 -5.36 -4.12
N HIS A 90 -12.19 -4.16 -4.69
CA HIS A 90 -11.22 -3.80 -5.73
C HIS A 90 -9.88 -3.35 -5.14
N LEU A 91 -9.71 -3.44 -3.81
CA LEU A 91 -8.55 -2.92 -3.09
C LEU A 91 -7.33 -3.82 -3.22
N PHE A 92 -7.54 -5.12 -3.49
CA PHE A 92 -6.47 -6.10 -3.60
C PHE A 92 -6.61 -6.88 -4.90
N THR A 93 -5.51 -7.45 -5.38
CA THR A 93 -5.51 -8.29 -6.60
C THR A 93 -5.35 -9.78 -6.29
N VAL A 94 -5.74 -10.18 -5.06
CA VAL A 94 -5.68 -11.54 -4.53
C VAL A 94 -6.81 -12.44 -5.03
#